data_AF-A0A4R6L463-F1
#
_entry.id   AF-A0A4R6L463-F1
#
_cell.length_a   1.000
_cell.length_b   1.000
_cell.length_c   1.000
_cell.angle_alpha   90.00
_cell.angle_beta   90.00
_cell.angle_gamma   90.00
#
_symmetry.space_group_name_H-M   'P 1'
#
loop_
_entity.id
_entity.type
_entity.pdbx_description
1 polymer ?
#
loop_
_entity_poly.entity_id
_entity_poly.type
_entity_poly.pdbx_seq_one_letter_code
_entity_poly.pdbx_strand_id
1 'polypeptide(L)'
;MAAVRRGAGVGQFLGFEDRLGHQDGPWSECARILWYVEVYGARPVKVSLCHKFDIGDGSFADLGEFPDVEEWDPIDDDGNYRGDDPSVRSFEEPEQALAWVENVHGASTSRWVNESMLGDEYLDALRLLG
;
A
#
# COMPACT_ATOMS: atom_id res chain seq x y z
N MET A 1 -16.10 -10.48 -1.92
CA MET A 1 -15.08 -9.91 -2.84
C MET A 1 -15.48 -10.06 -4.31
N ALA A 2 -16.58 -9.41 -4.72
CA ALA A 2 -16.98 -9.43 -6.12
C ALA A 2 -16.15 -8.47 -6.99
N ALA A 3 -15.43 -7.50 -6.41
CA ALA A 3 -14.65 -6.49 -7.13
C ALA A 3 -13.37 -7.08 -7.74
N VAL A 4 -12.50 -7.72 -6.95
CA VAL A 4 -11.26 -8.37 -7.46
C VAL A 4 -11.56 -9.48 -8.47
N ARG A 5 -12.62 -10.28 -8.23
CA ARG A 5 -13.10 -11.28 -9.20
C ARG A 5 -13.52 -10.68 -10.56
N ARG A 6 -13.82 -9.37 -10.61
CA ARG A 6 -14.13 -8.62 -11.83
C ARG A 6 -12.91 -7.87 -12.38
N GLY A 7 -11.72 -8.08 -11.81
CA GLY A 7 -10.46 -7.46 -12.22
C GLY A 7 -10.24 -6.06 -11.65
N ALA A 8 -11.12 -5.54 -10.79
CA ALA A 8 -10.95 -4.24 -10.15
C ALA A 8 -9.97 -4.33 -8.97
N GLY A 9 -9.12 -3.32 -8.81
CA GLY A 9 -8.22 -3.16 -7.67
C GLY A 9 -8.99 -2.87 -6.39
N VAL A 10 -8.60 -3.54 -5.31
CA VAL A 10 -8.99 -3.17 -3.95
C VAL A 10 -7.74 -2.89 -3.15
N GLY A 11 -7.88 -2.09 -2.09
CA GLY A 11 -6.77 -1.86 -1.18
C GLY A 11 -7.22 -1.72 0.25
N GLN A 12 -6.24 -1.62 1.13
CA GLN A 12 -6.44 -1.24 2.51
C GLN A 12 -5.26 -0.39 2.99
N PHE A 13 -5.55 0.74 3.61
CA PHE A 13 -4.58 1.51 4.38
C PHE A 13 -4.17 0.72 5.64
N LEU A 14 -2.86 0.58 5.86
CA LEU A 14 -2.33 -0.30 6.91
C LEU A 14 -1.71 0.47 8.07
N GLY A 15 -1.14 1.65 7.84
CA GLY A 15 -0.64 2.46 8.94
C GLY A 15 0.39 3.51 8.59
N PHE A 16 0.96 4.04 9.66
CA PHE A 16 1.98 5.07 9.68
C PHE A 16 3.12 4.67 10.60
N GLU A 17 4.31 5.13 10.25
CA GLU A 17 5.49 5.05 11.11
C GLU A 17 6.18 6.41 11.08
N ASP A 18 6.33 7.02 12.25
CA ASP A 18 7.10 8.25 12.39
C ASP A 18 8.58 7.92 12.19
N ARG A 19 9.17 8.50 11.15
CA ARG A 19 10.57 8.34 10.82
C ARG A 19 11.33 9.54 11.36
N LEU A 20 11.62 9.52 12.66
CA LEU A 20 12.51 10.52 13.25
C LEU A 20 13.95 10.26 12.77
N GLY A 21 14.38 11.02 11.75
CA GLY A 21 15.80 11.22 11.45
C GLY A 21 16.42 10.31 10.39
N HIS A 22 15.69 9.89 9.34
CA HIS A 22 16.37 9.28 8.20
C HIS A 22 17.03 10.33 7.30
N GLN A 23 18.33 10.12 7.06
CA GLN A 23 19.27 11.10 6.54
C GLN A 23 19.52 10.87 5.04
N ASP A 24 19.57 11.99 4.33
CA ASP A 24 19.93 12.19 2.92
C ASP A 24 18.89 11.73 1.88
N GLY A 25 18.37 12.70 1.12
CA GLY A 25 17.39 12.51 0.05
C GLY A 25 16.40 13.68 -0.05
N PRO A 26 15.70 13.85 -1.19
CA PRO A 26 14.77 14.95 -1.41
C PRO A 26 13.58 14.97 -0.43
N TRP A 27 13.28 13.83 0.23
CA TRP A 27 12.16 13.67 1.15
C TRP A 27 12.60 13.51 2.62
N SER A 28 13.84 13.91 2.94
CA SER A 28 14.43 13.81 4.30
C SER A 28 13.71 14.66 5.35
N GLU A 29 12.87 15.61 4.93
CA GLU A 29 12.01 16.43 5.78
C GLU A 29 10.65 15.77 6.10
N CYS A 30 10.30 14.68 5.42
CA CYS A 30 9.09 13.92 5.71
C CYS A 30 9.28 13.15 7.03
N ALA A 31 8.54 13.57 8.06
CA ALA A 31 8.64 12.98 9.39
C ALA A 31 7.97 11.59 9.49
N ARG A 32 7.31 11.13 8.44
CA ARG A 32 6.45 9.94 8.49
C ARG A 32 6.45 9.19 7.16
N ILE A 33 6.37 7.86 7.27
CA ILE A 33 6.06 6.95 6.17
C ILE A 33 4.66 6.39 6.41
N LEU A 34 3.93 6.20 5.33
CA LEU A 34 2.68 5.46 5.31
C LEU A 34 2.82 4.18 4.48
N TRP A 35 1.99 3.19 4.77
CA TRP A 35 1.89 2.01 3.92
C TRP A 35 0.46 1.53 3.77
N TYR A 36 0.21 0.93 2.63
CA TYR A 36 -1.06 0.35 2.25
C TYR A 36 -0.80 -0.84 1.34
N VAL A 37 -1.80 -1.71 1.22
CA VAL A 37 -1.74 -2.89 0.36
C VAL A 37 -2.80 -2.81 -0.71
N GLU A 38 -2.43 -3.21 -1.92
CA GLU A 38 -3.31 -3.31 -3.07
C GLU A 38 -3.40 -4.76 -3.54
N VAL A 39 -4.61 -5.19 -3.90
CA VAL A 39 -4.90 -6.48 -4.51
C VAL A 39 -5.65 -6.23 -5.80
N TYR A 40 -5.05 -6.61 -6.93
CA TYR A 40 -5.58 -6.30 -8.25
C TYR A 40 -5.35 -7.44 -9.25
N GLY A 41 -6.05 -7.36 -10.39
CA GLY A 41 -6.02 -8.39 -11.42
C GLY A 41 -7.04 -9.50 -11.21
N ALA A 42 -7.39 -10.18 -12.31
CA ALA A 42 -8.39 -11.25 -12.30
C ALA A 42 -7.75 -12.63 -12.13
N ARG A 43 -6.76 -12.98 -12.99
CA ARG A 43 -5.89 -14.17 -12.91
C ARG A 43 -4.62 -13.94 -13.75
N PRO A 44 -3.41 -13.99 -13.19
CA PRO A 44 -3.15 -14.08 -11.75
C PRO A 44 -3.63 -12.83 -11.03
N VAL A 45 -4.07 -13.00 -9.79
CA VAL A 45 -4.29 -11.90 -8.83
C VAL A 45 -2.93 -11.51 -8.29
N LYS A 46 -2.65 -10.21 -8.24
CA LYS A 46 -1.42 -9.65 -7.73
C LYS A 46 -1.70 -8.92 -6.42
N VAL A 47 -0.75 -9.00 -5.51
CA VAL A 47 -0.70 -8.17 -4.32
C VAL A 47 0.52 -7.27 -4.38
N SER A 48 0.37 -6.02 -3.96
CA SER A 48 1.47 -5.06 -3.80
C SER A 48 1.36 -4.36 -2.46
N LEU A 49 2.41 -4.42 -1.64
CA LEU A 49 2.57 -3.57 -0.46
C LEU A 49 3.35 -2.32 -0.85
N CYS A 50 2.73 -1.17 -0.67
CA CYS A 50 3.29 0.12 -1.05
C CYS A 50 3.71 0.90 0.19
N HIS A 51 4.93 1.44 0.17
CA HIS A 51 5.44 2.33 1.21
C HIS A 51 5.75 3.68 0.60
N LYS A 52 5.21 4.74 1.19
CA LYS A 52 5.31 6.10 0.64
C LYS A 52 5.68 7.10 1.73
N PHE A 53 6.45 8.11 1.35
CA PHE A 53 6.68 9.27 2.19
C PHE A 53 5.36 10.05 2.34
N ASP A 54 4.97 10.32 3.59
CA ASP A 54 3.75 11.07 3.87
C ASP A 54 4.00 12.56 3.62
N ILE A 55 3.72 13.00 2.39
CA ILE A 55 3.68 14.41 1.98
C ILE A 55 2.26 14.98 2.03
N GLY A 56 1.30 14.18 2.51
CA GLY A 56 -0.09 14.53 2.53
C GLY A 56 -0.45 15.50 3.65
N ASP A 57 -1.65 16.06 3.50
CA ASP A 57 -2.28 16.84 4.54
C ASP A 57 -3.80 16.61 4.51
N GLY A 58 -4.53 17.25 5.42
CA GLY A 58 -6.00 17.10 5.49
C GLY A 58 -6.75 17.51 4.21
N SER A 59 -6.07 18.10 3.22
CA SER A 59 -6.56 18.49 1.90
C SER A 59 -5.88 17.79 0.72
N PHE A 60 -4.77 17.05 0.95
CA PHE A 60 -4.02 16.31 -0.07
C PHE A 60 -3.84 14.85 0.34
N ALA A 61 -4.49 13.95 -0.40
CA ALA A 61 -4.62 12.53 -0.06
C ALA A 61 -4.47 11.58 -1.26
N ASP A 62 -3.93 12.08 -2.38
CA ASP A 62 -3.68 11.23 -3.54
C ASP A 62 -2.40 10.41 -3.32
N LEU A 63 -2.57 9.21 -2.77
CA LEU A 63 -1.45 8.32 -2.47
C LEU A 63 -0.63 7.97 -3.73
N GLY A 64 -1.21 8.03 -4.93
CA GLY A 64 -0.48 7.79 -6.17
C GLY A 64 0.56 8.87 -6.49
N GLU A 65 0.36 10.08 -5.96
CA GLU A 65 1.32 11.19 -6.10
C GLU A 65 2.37 11.21 -4.98
N PHE A 66 2.21 10.38 -3.94
CA PHE A 66 3.15 10.37 -2.83
C PHE A 66 4.43 9.64 -3.25
N PRO A 67 5.62 10.16 -2.88
CA PRO A 67 6.88 9.57 -3.29
C PRO A 67 7.07 8.20 -2.66
N ASP A 68 7.50 7.23 -3.47
CA ASP A 68 7.83 5.89 -2.98
C ASP A 68 9.07 5.91 -2.09
N VAL A 69 9.06 5.04 -1.08
CA VAL A 69 10.25 4.76 -0.28
C VAL A 69 11.08 3.75 -1.07
N GLU A 70 11.96 4.23 -1.95
CA GLU A 70 12.68 3.40 -2.95
C GLU A 70 13.40 2.18 -2.37
N GLU A 71 13.90 2.25 -1.13
CA GLU A 71 14.55 1.13 -0.43
C GLU A 71 13.58 0.01 -0.04
N TRP A 72 12.28 0.31 0.02
CA TRP A 72 11.18 -0.59 0.34
C TRP A 72 10.26 -0.83 -0.87
N ASP A 73 10.64 -0.33 -2.05
CA ASP A 73 9.95 -0.64 -3.30
C ASP A 73 10.26 -2.10 -3.69
N PRO A 74 9.23 -2.96 -3.84
CA PRO A 74 9.39 -4.31 -4.36
C PRO A 74 9.96 -4.39 -5.78
N ILE A 75 9.85 -3.32 -6.55
CA ILE A 75 10.18 -3.27 -7.97
C ILE A 75 11.48 -2.45 -8.15
N ASP A 76 12.40 -2.97 -8.96
CA ASP A 76 13.60 -2.24 -9.35
C ASP A 76 13.32 -1.28 -10.50
N ASP A 77 14.30 -0.42 -10.78
CA ASP A 77 14.22 0.62 -11.80
C ASP A 77 14.00 0.05 -13.22
N ASP A 78 14.30 -1.24 -13.43
CA ASP A 78 14.08 -1.96 -14.69
C ASP A 78 12.69 -2.62 -14.76
N GLY A 79 11.84 -2.40 -13.75
CA GLY A 79 10.50 -2.97 -13.65
C GLY A 79 10.49 -4.46 -13.27
N ASN A 80 11.63 -5.00 -12.82
CA ASN A 80 11.75 -6.37 -12.33
C ASN A 80 11.58 -6.40 -10.81
N TYR A 81 11.18 -7.55 -10.29
CA TYR A 81 11.04 -7.73 -8.86
C TYR A 81 12.42 -7.83 -8.20
N ARG A 82 12.60 -7.09 -7.09
CA ARG A 82 13.77 -7.20 -6.22
C ARG A 82 13.72 -8.51 -5.42
N GLY A 83 13.98 -9.65 -6.07
CA GLY A 83 14.20 -10.95 -5.41
C GLY A 83 12.95 -11.64 -4.85
N ASP A 84 13.12 -12.39 -3.75
CA ASP A 84 12.07 -13.15 -3.01
C ASP A 84 11.21 -12.25 -2.08
N ASP A 85 11.07 -10.96 -2.40
CA ASP A 85 10.46 -9.98 -1.51
C ASP A 85 8.98 -10.31 -1.21
N PRO A 86 8.59 -10.48 0.06
CA PRO A 86 7.22 -10.80 0.44
C PRO A 86 6.26 -9.62 0.24
N SER A 87 6.64 -8.48 -0.34
CA SER A 87 5.75 -7.35 -0.61
C SER A 87 4.98 -7.47 -1.94
N VAL A 88 5.39 -8.36 -2.86
CA VAL A 88 4.63 -8.66 -4.07
C VAL A 88 4.47 -10.16 -4.29
N ARG A 89 3.22 -10.61 -4.43
CA ARG A 89 2.91 -12.02 -4.63
C ARG A 89 1.75 -12.22 -5.59
N SER A 90 1.83 -13.27 -6.39
CA SER A 90 0.78 -13.67 -7.31
C SER A 90 0.01 -14.89 -6.77
N PHE A 91 -1.29 -14.90 -7.03
CA PHE A 91 -2.21 -15.96 -6.61
C PHE A 91 -3.18 -16.31 -7.74
N GLU A 92 -3.62 -17.55 -7.76
CA GLU A 92 -4.62 -18.01 -8.73
C GLU A 92 -6.04 -17.55 -8.35
N GLU A 93 -6.30 -17.39 -7.05
CA GLU A 93 -7.60 -17.03 -6.52
C GLU A 93 -7.51 -15.79 -5.62
N PRO A 94 -8.45 -14.83 -5.73
CA PRO A 94 -8.48 -13.65 -4.87
C PRO A 94 -8.48 -13.97 -3.38
N GLU A 95 -9.18 -15.03 -2.97
CA GLU A 95 -9.25 -15.43 -1.56
C GLU A 95 -7.88 -15.82 -0.99
N GLN A 96 -7.02 -16.43 -1.81
CA GLN A 96 -5.65 -16.77 -1.39
C GLN A 96 -4.82 -15.51 -1.18
N ALA A 97 -4.96 -14.54 -2.08
CA ALA A 97 -4.28 -13.25 -1.98
C ALA A 97 -4.65 -12.55 -0.66
N LEU A 98 -5.96 -12.38 -0.39
CA LEU A 98 -6.40 -11.69 0.82
C LEU A 98 -6.00 -12.41 2.11
N ALA A 99 -6.15 -13.73 2.15
CA ALA A 99 -5.76 -14.52 3.32
C ALA A 99 -4.26 -14.39 3.58
N TRP A 100 -3.44 -14.33 2.53
CA TRP A 100 -2.02 -14.10 2.68
C TRP A 100 -1.72 -12.69 3.20
N VAL A 101 -2.39 -11.66 2.69
CA VAL A 101 -2.18 -10.28 3.18
C VAL A 101 -2.55 -10.13 4.66
N GLU A 102 -3.67 -10.72 5.08
CA GLU A 102 -4.07 -10.75 6.49
C GLU A 102 -2.98 -11.38 7.36
N ASN A 103 -2.47 -12.55 6.96
CA ASN A 103 -1.48 -13.28 7.75
C ASN A 103 -0.10 -12.62 7.78
N VAL A 104 0.32 -11.97 6.69
CA VAL A 104 1.68 -11.43 6.56
C VAL A 104 1.75 -9.95 6.97
N HIS A 105 0.72 -9.16 6.65
CA HIS A 105 0.73 -7.71 6.83
C HIS A 105 -0.33 -7.21 7.82
N GLY A 106 -1.13 -8.11 8.42
CA GLY A 106 -2.15 -7.74 9.41
C GLY A 106 -3.35 -7.00 8.82
N ALA A 107 -3.57 -7.10 7.50
CA ALA A 107 -4.77 -6.53 6.87
C ALA A 107 -6.05 -7.15 7.42
N SER A 108 -7.12 -6.36 7.48
CA SER A 108 -8.40 -6.78 8.01
C SER A 108 -9.29 -7.31 6.89
N THR A 109 -9.79 -8.53 7.03
CA THR A 109 -10.70 -9.17 6.06
C THR A 109 -11.99 -8.39 5.79
N SER A 110 -12.36 -7.48 6.68
CA SER A 110 -13.59 -6.69 6.60
C SER A 110 -13.40 -5.24 6.12
N ARG A 111 -12.16 -4.79 5.84
CA ARG A 111 -11.86 -3.38 5.55
C ARG A 111 -11.34 -3.10 4.14
N TRP A 112 -11.53 -4.02 3.20
CA TRP A 112 -11.13 -3.81 1.82
C TRP A 112 -12.00 -2.74 1.15
N VAL A 113 -11.36 -1.67 0.68
CA VAL A 113 -11.98 -0.60 -0.11
C VAL A 113 -11.59 -0.74 -1.58
N ASN A 114 -12.29 -0.05 -2.49
CA ASN A 114 -11.77 0.08 -3.85
C ASN A 114 -10.45 0.86 -3.80
N GLU A 115 -9.53 0.58 -4.70
CA GLU A 115 -8.24 1.29 -4.82
C GLU A 115 -8.41 2.82 -4.78
N SER A 116 -9.41 3.33 -5.52
CA SER A 116 -9.73 4.77 -5.57
C SER A 116 -10.17 5.40 -4.24
N MET A 117 -10.39 4.60 -3.19
CA MET A 117 -10.81 5.04 -1.86
C MET A 117 -9.67 4.95 -0.84
N LEU A 118 -8.47 4.53 -1.23
CA LEU A 118 -7.32 4.46 -0.31
C LEU A 118 -6.95 5.83 0.26
N GLY A 119 -7.08 6.90 -0.53
CA GLY A 119 -6.91 8.28 -0.05
C GLY A 119 -7.93 8.68 1.03
N ASP A 120 -9.17 8.21 0.93
CA ASP A 120 -10.19 8.43 1.95
C ASP A 120 -9.84 7.70 3.25
N GLU A 121 -9.34 6.45 3.16
CA GLU A 121 -8.87 5.71 4.35
C GLU A 121 -7.69 6.40 5.02
N TYR A 122 -6.74 6.93 4.24
CA TYR A 122 -5.64 7.75 4.74
C TYR A 122 -6.15 8.99 5.49
N LEU A 123 -7.10 9.74 4.91
CA LEU A 123 -7.68 10.92 5.56
C LEU A 123 -8.42 10.56 6.86
N ASP A 124 -9.15 9.45 6.88
CA ASP A 124 -9.79 8.95 8.09
C ASP A 124 -8.76 8.57 9.16
N ALA A 125 -7.64 7.96 8.76
CA ALA A 125 -6.56 7.64 9.68
C ALA A 125 -5.88 8.90 10.24
N LEU A 126 -5.64 9.93 9.42
CA LEU A 126 -5.15 11.23 9.88
C LEU A 126 -6.08 11.88 10.91
N ARG A 127 -7.40 11.82 10.69
CA ARG A 127 -8.41 12.38 11.61
C ARG A 127 -8.43 11.69 12.97
N LEU A 128 -8.04 10.42 13.03
CA LEU A 128 -7.95 9.65 14.28
C LEU A 128 -6.65 9.89 15.05
N LEU A 129 -5.62 10.45 14.41
CA LEU A 129 -4.33 10.78 15.02
C LEU A 129 -4.26 12.21 15.61
N GLY A 130 -5.22 13.08 15.27
CA GLY A 130 -5.35 14.44 15.82
C GLY A 130 -6.31 14.53 17.01
#